data_AF-A0A841JII5-F1
#
_entry.id   AF-A0A841JII5-F1
#
_cell.length_a   1.000
_cell.length_b   1.000
_cell.length_c   1.000
_cell.angle_alpha   90.00
_cell.angle_beta   90.00
_cell.angle_gamma   90.00
#
_symmetry.space_group_name_H-M   'P 1'
#
loop_
_entity.id
_entity.type
_entity.pdbx_description
1 polymer ?
#
loop_
_entity_poly.entity_id
_entity_poly.type
_entity_poly.pdbx_seq_one_letter_code
_entity_poly.pdbx_strand_id
1 'polypeptide(L)'
;MKKIILSTTIICLFATLGFSQALKPVQIDSLVSISLPANFLKKDTLGQQIYTGNGAFGYMVVIKAPNPANTKPLDKERDLNQVLKNTVNDIQKQSRTGSVMNLRDTTVGSLKAKVFTLRVDNSNTTGESPQLRNFIIIYTREAAYTMEYLIPEQRQDIAKGELKAFSSSLKIAPELQRHDQYISNAKGISFGAKVALYGGIPIILIIVLMVIRRNRRLAIEEA
;
A
#
# COMPACT_ATOMS: atom_id res chain seq x y z
N MET A 1 34.65 12.37 -17.68
CA MET A 1 35.39 11.72 -16.58
C MET A 1 34.94 12.32 -15.26
N LYS A 2 34.63 11.44 -14.29
CA LYS A 2 34.52 11.68 -12.83
C LYS A 2 33.39 12.61 -12.35
N LYS A 3 32.61 12.07 -11.40
CA LYS A 3 31.62 12.70 -10.49
C LYS A 3 30.16 12.79 -10.98
N ILE A 4 29.45 11.66 -10.97
CA ILE A 4 28.00 11.62 -10.64
C ILE A 4 27.76 10.44 -9.70
N ILE A 5 28.37 10.50 -8.52
CA ILE A 5 27.82 9.88 -7.32
C ILE A 5 27.19 11.04 -6.56
N LEU A 6 26.07 10.79 -5.87
CA LEU A 6 25.44 11.67 -4.89
C LEU A 6 24.21 12.49 -5.36
N SER A 7 23.12 11.81 -5.71
CA SER A 7 21.77 12.37 -5.53
C SER A 7 20.67 11.35 -5.19
N THR A 8 21.02 10.07 -5.04
CA THR A 8 20.08 9.02 -4.57
C THR A 8 20.01 8.92 -3.03
N THR A 9 20.73 9.77 -2.30
CA THR A 9 20.84 9.71 -0.83
C THR A 9 19.85 10.61 -0.07
N ILE A 10 18.95 11.34 -0.73
CA ILE A 10 18.15 12.37 -0.04
C ILE A 10 16.77 11.87 0.47
N ILE A 11 16.30 10.68 0.07
CA ILE A 11 15.05 10.10 0.62
C ILE A 11 15.33 9.06 1.72
N CYS A 12 16.57 8.58 1.86
CA CYS A 12 16.95 7.58 2.86
C CYS A 12 17.57 8.14 4.15
N LEU A 13 17.64 9.48 4.33
CA LEU A 13 18.38 10.12 5.44
C LEU A 13 17.56 11.00 6.39
N PHE A 14 16.23 10.94 6.34
CA PHE A 14 15.38 11.55 7.38
C PHE A 14 14.82 10.51 8.37
N ALA A 15 15.66 9.57 8.79
CA ALA A 15 15.48 8.92 10.09
C ALA A 15 15.87 9.92 11.18
N THR A 16 15.04 10.96 11.35
CA THR A 16 15.12 11.77 12.57
C THR A 16 14.83 10.84 13.74
N LEU A 17 15.70 10.87 14.75
CA LEU A 17 15.55 10.14 16.01
C LEU A 17 14.32 10.68 16.75
N GLY A 18 13.14 10.28 16.31
CA GLY A 18 11.91 10.39 17.07
C GLY A 18 11.87 9.24 18.05
N PHE A 19 12.06 9.52 19.34
CA PHE A 19 11.68 8.62 20.42
C PHE A 19 10.34 7.96 20.07
N SER A 20 10.23 6.64 20.29
CA SER A 20 9.04 5.82 20.02
C SER A 20 7.76 6.62 20.26
N GLN A 21 7.20 7.17 19.18
CA GLN A 21 5.96 7.92 19.28
C GLN A 21 4.85 6.89 19.28
N ALA A 22 4.05 6.89 20.34
CA ALA A 22 2.87 6.06 20.42
C ALA A 22 2.01 6.29 19.16
N LEU A 23 1.67 5.21 18.46
CA LEU A 23 0.78 5.28 17.30
C LEU A 23 -0.58 5.79 17.77
N LYS A 24 -1.09 6.81 17.08
CA LYS A 24 -2.40 7.40 17.38
C LYS A 24 -3.40 7.04 16.29
N PRO A 25 -4.64 6.68 16.63
CA PRO A 25 -5.68 6.43 15.65
C PRO A 25 -5.87 7.63 14.71
N VAL A 26 -5.86 7.37 13.40
CA VAL A 26 -6.14 8.33 12.35
C VAL A 26 -7.30 7.80 11.51
N GLN A 27 -8.30 8.66 11.30
CA GLN A 27 -9.40 8.37 10.38
C GLN A 27 -8.89 8.50 8.95
N ILE A 28 -8.91 7.40 8.20
CA ILE A 28 -8.65 7.42 6.76
C ILE A 28 -9.88 7.94 6.03
N ASP A 29 -11.06 7.55 6.52
CA ASP A 29 -12.36 8.12 6.19
C ASP A 29 -13.38 7.83 7.32
N SER A 30 -14.68 7.94 7.03
CA SER A 30 -15.76 7.65 7.97
C SER A 30 -15.87 6.18 8.36
N LEU A 31 -15.30 5.25 7.58
CA LEU A 31 -15.47 3.80 7.72
C LEU A 31 -14.16 3.08 8.08
N VAL A 32 -13.01 3.68 7.83
CA VAL A 32 -11.70 3.04 8.02
C VAL A 32 -10.80 3.93 8.88
N SER A 33 -10.19 3.31 9.89
CA SER A 33 -9.21 3.95 10.76
C SER A 33 -7.99 3.07 10.95
N ILE A 34 -6.82 3.68 11.15
CA ILE A 34 -5.59 2.96 11.47
C ILE A 34 -4.68 3.87 12.28
N SER A 35 -3.85 3.31 13.16
CA SER A 35 -2.95 4.12 13.97
C SER A 35 -1.65 4.43 13.22
N LEU A 36 -1.26 5.70 13.23
CA LEU A 36 -0.05 6.22 12.61
C LEU A 36 0.78 7.03 13.61
N PRO A 37 2.08 7.26 13.35
CA PRO A 37 2.89 8.19 14.13
C PRO A 37 2.28 9.61 14.10
N ALA A 38 2.47 10.39 15.17
CA ALA A 38 1.81 11.70 15.28
C ALA A 38 2.26 12.70 14.20
N ASN A 39 3.46 12.53 13.67
CA ASN A 39 4.05 13.34 12.61
C ASN A 39 3.84 12.78 11.20
N PHE A 40 2.76 12.02 10.97
CA PHE A 40 2.46 11.51 9.63
C PHE A 40 2.22 12.66 8.63
N LEU A 41 2.59 12.43 7.37
CA LEU A 41 2.29 13.31 6.26
C LEU A 41 1.05 12.80 5.54
N LYS A 42 0.14 13.69 5.20
CA LYS A 42 -1.00 13.41 4.33
C LYS A 42 -0.79 14.09 2.98
N LYS A 43 -0.92 13.32 1.90
CA LYS A 43 -0.98 13.84 0.53
C LYS A 43 -2.30 13.41 -0.09
N ASP A 44 -3.06 14.40 -0.56
CA ASP A 44 -4.26 14.19 -1.35
C ASP A 44 -3.96 14.51 -2.82
N THR A 45 -4.55 13.76 -3.73
CA THR A 45 -4.40 13.93 -5.18
C THR A 45 -5.78 13.84 -5.84
N LEU A 46 -5.92 13.26 -7.04
CA LEU A 46 -7.21 13.13 -7.74
C LEU A 46 -8.11 12.07 -7.06
N GLY A 47 -8.53 12.33 -5.83
CA GLY A 47 -9.35 11.44 -5.00
C GLY A 47 -8.57 10.38 -4.23
N GLN A 48 -7.28 10.18 -4.52
CA GLN A 48 -6.41 9.28 -3.76
C GLN A 48 -5.76 10.01 -2.58
N GLN A 49 -5.89 9.42 -1.40
CA GLN A 49 -5.26 9.86 -0.17
C GLN A 49 -4.13 8.92 0.22
N ILE A 50 -2.97 9.49 0.52
CA ILE A 50 -1.76 8.78 0.94
C ILE A 50 -1.30 9.36 2.27
N TYR A 51 -1.20 8.51 3.26
CA TYR A 51 -0.70 8.83 4.59
C TYR A 51 0.64 8.12 4.77
N THR A 52 1.67 8.83 5.19
CA THR A 52 2.99 8.24 5.42
C THR A 52 3.58 8.67 6.74
N GLY A 53 4.30 7.79 7.43
CA GLY A 53 4.91 8.12 8.71
C GLY A 53 6.07 7.20 9.06
N ASN A 54 7.05 7.75 9.79
CA ASN A 54 8.15 6.97 10.34
C ASN A 54 7.79 6.51 11.75
N GLY A 55 7.71 5.19 11.94
CA GLY A 55 7.71 4.59 13.27
C GLY A 55 9.12 4.55 13.86
N ALA A 56 9.26 3.87 14.98
CA ALA A 56 10.55 3.64 15.62
C ALA A 56 11.43 2.68 14.80
N PHE A 57 10.84 1.72 14.10
CA PHE A 57 11.58 0.67 13.39
C PHE A 57 11.28 0.59 11.89
N GLY A 58 10.10 1.02 11.47
CA GLY A 58 9.67 0.93 10.09
C GLY A 58 8.92 2.14 9.59
N TYR A 59 8.74 2.17 8.28
CA TYR A 59 8.00 3.20 7.57
C TYR A 59 6.59 2.70 7.24
N MET A 60 5.59 3.49 7.60
CA MET A 60 4.18 3.19 7.40
C MET A 60 3.65 3.97 6.21
N VAL A 61 2.91 3.30 5.34
CA VAL A 61 2.16 3.92 4.24
C VAL A 61 0.73 3.40 4.28
N VAL A 62 -0.23 4.30 4.18
CA VAL A 62 -1.65 3.95 4.06
C VAL A 62 -2.21 4.69 2.86
N ILE A 63 -2.82 3.96 1.94
CA ILE A 63 -3.36 4.50 0.70
C ILE A 63 -4.85 4.17 0.66
N LYS A 64 -5.67 5.19 0.47
CA LYS A 64 -7.06 5.06 0.01
C LYS A 64 -7.12 5.56 -1.43
N ALA A 65 -7.53 4.70 -2.35
CA ALA A 65 -7.75 5.07 -3.74
C ALA A 65 -9.19 4.77 -4.14
N PRO A 66 -9.91 5.71 -4.77
CA PRO A 66 -11.23 5.44 -5.30
C PRO A 66 -11.11 4.44 -6.45
N ASN A 67 -12.09 3.55 -6.56
CA ASN A 67 -12.18 2.71 -7.74
C ASN A 67 -12.52 3.56 -8.98
N PRO A 68 -12.14 3.12 -10.19
CA PRO A 68 -12.50 3.84 -11.42
C PRO A 68 -14.01 4.09 -11.49
N ALA A 69 -14.40 5.28 -11.93
CA ALA A 69 -15.80 5.62 -12.15
C ALA A 69 -16.46 4.60 -13.10
N ASN A 70 -17.70 4.23 -12.82
CA ASN A 70 -18.48 3.23 -13.56
C ASN A 70 -17.94 1.79 -13.49
N THR A 71 -17.06 1.48 -12.54
CA THR A 71 -16.72 0.09 -12.25
C THR A 71 -17.99 -0.63 -11.80
N LYS A 72 -18.41 -1.65 -12.57
CA LYS A 72 -19.51 -2.51 -12.15
C LYS A 72 -19.14 -3.16 -10.82
N PRO A 73 -20.03 -3.18 -9.82
CA PRO A 73 -19.75 -3.89 -8.59
C PRO A 73 -19.40 -5.35 -8.89
N LEU A 74 -18.54 -5.93 -8.07
CA LEU A 74 -18.19 -7.34 -8.22
C LEU A 74 -19.43 -8.20 -7.94
N ASP A 75 -19.66 -9.20 -8.78
CA ASP A 75 -20.84 -10.04 -8.62
C ASP A 75 -20.65 -11.06 -7.50
N LYS A 76 -19.43 -11.60 -7.35
CA LYS A 76 -19.14 -12.78 -6.51
C LYS A 76 -17.83 -12.67 -5.76
N GLU A 77 -17.70 -13.47 -4.70
CA GLU A 77 -16.46 -13.60 -3.92
C GLU A 77 -15.26 -14.04 -4.78
N ARG A 78 -15.48 -14.86 -5.81
CA ARG A 78 -14.40 -15.28 -6.72
C ARG A 78 -13.78 -14.08 -7.44
N ASP A 79 -14.59 -13.10 -7.85
CA ASP A 79 -14.12 -11.91 -8.54
C ASP A 79 -13.32 -11.04 -7.58
N LEU A 80 -13.76 -10.91 -6.32
CA LEU A 80 -12.99 -10.26 -5.26
C LEU A 80 -11.63 -10.93 -5.06
N ASN A 81 -11.60 -12.27 -4.97
CA ASN A 81 -10.34 -13.01 -4.82
C ASN A 81 -9.41 -12.78 -6.02
N GLN A 82 -9.97 -12.67 -7.23
CA GLN A 82 -9.21 -12.37 -8.44
C GLN A 82 -8.64 -10.95 -8.41
N VAL A 83 -9.44 -9.95 -8.01
CA VAL A 83 -8.99 -8.56 -7.84
C VAL A 83 -7.84 -8.50 -6.84
N LEU A 84 -8.01 -9.06 -5.65
CA LEU A 84 -6.96 -9.08 -4.62
C LEU A 84 -5.69 -9.80 -5.10
N LYS A 85 -5.84 -10.93 -5.81
CA LYS A 85 -4.70 -11.67 -6.38
C LYS A 85 -3.98 -10.84 -7.44
N ASN A 86 -4.71 -10.16 -8.32
CA ASN A 86 -4.13 -9.29 -9.34
C ASN A 86 -3.38 -8.13 -8.71
N THR A 87 -3.93 -7.50 -7.66
CA THR A 87 -3.24 -6.43 -6.94
C THR A 87 -1.91 -6.90 -6.35
N VAL A 88 -1.84 -8.09 -5.75
CA VAL A 88 -0.58 -8.67 -5.26
C VAL A 88 0.41 -8.88 -6.40
N ASN A 89 -0.04 -9.46 -7.52
CA ASN A 89 0.81 -9.69 -8.69
C ASN A 89 1.35 -8.39 -9.27
N ASP A 90 0.52 -7.35 -9.34
CA ASP A 90 0.91 -6.06 -9.90
C ASP A 90 1.90 -5.34 -8.97
N ILE A 91 1.71 -5.42 -7.65
CA ILE A 91 2.70 -4.95 -6.66
C ILE A 91 4.02 -5.70 -6.83
N GLN A 92 3.99 -7.03 -6.98
CA GLN A 92 5.20 -7.83 -7.20
C GLN A 92 5.91 -7.42 -8.49
N LYS A 93 5.19 -7.32 -9.62
CA LYS A 93 5.75 -6.95 -10.93
C LYS A 93 6.39 -5.56 -10.94
N GLN A 94 5.92 -4.65 -10.09
CA GLN A 94 6.52 -3.32 -9.96
C GLN A 94 7.90 -3.37 -9.28
N SER A 95 8.24 -4.46 -8.60
CA SER A 95 9.56 -4.70 -8.04
C SER A 95 10.35 -5.68 -8.91
N ARG A 96 11.44 -5.19 -9.51
CA ARG A 96 12.32 -6.02 -10.36
C ARG A 96 12.95 -7.19 -9.63
N THR A 97 13.08 -7.09 -8.31
CA THR A 97 13.73 -8.06 -7.41
C THR A 97 12.80 -8.52 -6.29
N GLY A 98 11.49 -8.35 -6.49
CA GLY A 98 10.46 -8.63 -5.48
C GLY A 98 10.03 -10.09 -5.46
N SER A 99 10.04 -10.69 -4.27
CA SER A 99 9.46 -12.01 -4.00
C SER A 99 8.34 -11.92 -2.97
N VAL A 100 7.17 -12.49 -3.30
CA VAL A 100 6.02 -12.53 -2.39
C VAL A 100 6.19 -13.70 -1.42
N MET A 101 6.03 -13.41 -0.15
CA MET A 101 6.15 -14.34 0.99
C MET A 101 4.91 -14.22 1.88
N ASN A 102 4.63 -15.26 2.68
CA ASN A 102 3.57 -15.26 3.71
C ASN A 102 2.17 -14.83 3.20
N LEU A 103 1.89 -15.07 1.92
CA LEU A 103 0.63 -14.72 1.28
C LEU A 103 -0.51 -15.53 1.88
N ARG A 104 -1.51 -14.85 2.42
CA ARG A 104 -2.70 -15.47 2.98
C ARG A 104 -3.93 -14.59 2.84
N ASP A 105 -5.08 -15.23 2.80
CA ASP A 105 -6.36 -14.57 2.96
C ASP A 105 -6.65 -14.38 4.46
N THR A 106 -7.26 -13.26 4.80
CA THR A 106 -7.67 -12.96 6.18
C THR A 106 -8.93 -12.11 6.17
N THR A 107 -9.41 -11.75 7.35
CA THR A 107 -10.53 -10.83 7.54
C THR A 107 -10.12 -9.67 8.42
N VAL A 108 -10.55 -8.47 8.05
CA VAL A 108 -10.45 -7.27 8.89
C VAL A 108 -11.87 -6.82 9.17
N GLY A 109 -12.32 -7.02 10.41
CA GLY A 109 -13.75 -6.93 10.72
C GLY A 109 -14.54 -7.95 9.89
N SER A 110 -15.55 -7.49 9.17
CA SER A 110 -16.41 -8.29 8.28
C SER A 110 -15.79 -8.52 6.88
N LEU A 111 -14.76 -7.74 6.52
CA LEU A 111 -14.22 -7.69 5.16
C LEU A 111 -13.13 -8.71 4.92
N LYS A 112 -13.13 -9.29 3.72
CA LYS A 112 -12.03 -10.11 3.23
C LYS A 112 -10.86 -9.22 2.83
N ALA A 113 -9.67 -9.62 3.27
CA ALA A 113 -8.42 -8.94 2.99
C ALA A 113 -7.36 -9.94 2.51
N LYS A 114 -6.35 -9.43 1.81
CA LYS A 114 -5.17 -10.20 1.42
C LYS A 114 -3.96 -9.59 2.09
N VAL A 115 -3.17 -10.41 2.77
CA VAL A 115 -1.97 -9.98 3.47
C VAL A 115 -0.77 -10.79 3.01
N PHE A 116 0.36 -10.12 2.84
CA PHE A 116 1.59 -10.75 2.35
C PHE A 116 2.79 -9.88 2.70
N THR A 117 3.98 -10.44 2.59
CA THR A 117 5.24 -9.72 2.67
C THR A 117 5.88 -9.72 1.29
N LEU A 118 6.28 -8.57 0.77
CA LEU A 118 7.17 -8.47 -0.38
C LEU A 118 8.59 -8.29 0.14
N ARG A 119 9.46 -9.26 -0.13
CA ARG A 119 10.91 -9.12 0.07
C ARG A 119 11.52 -8.56 -1.20
N VAL A 120 12.13 -7.38 -1.10
CA VAL A 120 12.81 -6.71 -2.22
C VAL A 120 14.30 -6.78 -1.96
N ASP A 121 15.03 -7.50 -2.81
CA ASP A 121 16.47 -7.71 -2.66
C ASP A 121 17.25 -6.91 -3.71
N ASN A 122 17.76 -5.75 -3.31
CA ASN A 122 18.55 -4.89 -4.18
C ASN A 122 20.06 -5.03 -3.92
N SER A 123 20.50 -6.04 -3.17
CA SER A 123 21.91 -6.21 -2.83
C SER A 123 22.81 -6.25 -4.07
N ASN A 124 22.31 -6.87 -5.15
CA ASN A 124 23.04 -7.06 -6.40
C ASN A 124 22.96 -5.85 -7.35
N THR A 125 22.15 -4.84 -7.05
CA THR A 125 21.97 -3.65 -7.92
C THR A 125 22.40 -2.35 -7.25
N THR A 126 22.00 -2.13 -6.00
CA THR A 126 22.31 -0.89 -5.25
C THR A 126 23.22 -1.14 -4.05
N GLY A 127 23.48 -2.40 -3.69
CA GLY A 127 24.21 -2.74 -2.47
C GLY A 127 23.41 -2.51 -1.19
N GLU A 128 22.13 -2.15 -1.31
CA GLU A 128 21.24 -1.97 -0.18
C GLU A 128 20.86 -3.31 0.45
N SER A 129 20.65 -3.28 1.76
CA SER A 129 20.02 -4.39 2.46
C SER A 129 18.68 -4.77 1.81
N PRO A 130 18.34 -6.07 1.76
CA PRO A 130 16.97 -6.49 1.51
C PRO A 130 15.97 -5.77 2.40
N GLN A 131 14.81 -5.46 1.84
CA GLN A 131 13.69 -4.82 2.52
C GLN A 131 12.51 -5.77 2.58
N LEU A 132 11.79 -5.75 3.70
CA LEU A 132 10.51 -6.43 3.86
C LEU A 132 9.40 -5.38 3.87
N ARG A 133 8.40 -5.57 3.01
CA ARG A 133 7.22 -4.71 2.92
C ARG A 133 6.00 -5.54 3.22
N ASN A 134 5.40 -5.32 4.38
CA ASN A 134 4.22 -6.06 4.83
C ASN A 134 2.97 -5.33 4.37
N PHE A 135 2.13 -6.00 3.59
CA PHE A 135 0.93 -5.43 2.99
C PHE A 135 -0.34 -5.98 3.61
N ILE A 136 -1.36 -5.12 3.72
CA ILE A 136 -2.76 -5.48 3.90
C ILE A 136 -3.55 -4.78 2.80
N ILE A 137 -4.25 -5.56 1.98
CA ILE A 137 -5.08 -5.06 0.88
C ILE A 137 -6.55 -5.38 1.18
N ILE A 138 -7.38 -4.34 1.12
CA ILE A 138 -8.83 -4.43 1.21
C ILE A 138 -9.42 -3.76 -0.03
N TYR A 139 -10.40 -4.42 -0.64
CA TYR A 139 -11.14 -3.89 -1.78
C TYR A 139 -12.63 -3.80 -1.42
N THR A 140 -13.24 -2.65 -1.70
CA THR A 140 -14.68 -2.41 -1.57
C THR A 140 -15.21 -1.88 -2.90
N ARG A 141 -16.52 -1.67 -3.03
CA ARG A 141 -17.15 -1.07 -4.21
C ARG A 141 -16.67 0.35 -4.47
N GLU A 142 -16.48 1.14 -3.42
CA GLU A 142 -16.15 2.57 -3.56
C GLU A 142 -14.64 2.82 -3.62
N ALA A 143 -13.86 2.08 -2.83
CA ALA A 143 -12.42 2.32 -2.72
C ALA A 143 -11.62 1.04 -2.44
N ALA A 144 -10.33 1.12 -2.76
CA ALA A 144 -9.30 0.17 -2.34
C ALA A 144 -8.43 0.80 -1.25
N TYR A 145 -8.13 0.01 -0.23
CA TYR A 145 -7.24 0.38 0.88
C TYR A 145 -6.00 -0.50 0.87
N THR A 146 -4.84 0.14 0.90
CA THR A 146 -3.54 -0.54 0.96
C THR A 146 -2.76 0.00 2.14
N MET A 147 -2.39 -0.89 3.05
CA MET A 147 -1.54 -0.58 4.20
C MET A 147 -0.22 -1.29 3.98
N GLU A 148 0.88 -0.55 4.05
CA GLU A 148 2.24 -1.05 3.89
C GLU A 148 3.07 -0.68 5.11
N TYR A 149 3.82 -1.64 5.62
CA TYR A 149 4.85 -1.43 6.63
C TYR A 149 6.20 -1.94 6.11
N LEU A 150 7.10 -1.00 5.85
CA LEU A 150 8.42 -1.24 5.28
C LEU A 150 9.48 -1.26 6.37
N ILE A 151 10.32 -2.30 6.36
CA ILE A 151 11.46 -2.46 7.27
C ILE A 151 12.67 -3.04 6.54
N PRO A 152 13.90 -2.65 6.93
CA PRO A 152 15.09 -3.43 6.59
C PRO A 152 14.96 -4.86 7.16
N GLU A 153 15.35 -5.86 6.38
CA GLU A 153 15.24 -7.27 6.77
C GLU A 153 15.99 -7.57 8.09
N GLN A 154 17.15 -6.96 8.34
CA GLN A 154 17.90 -7.18 9.59
C GLN A 154 17.18 -6.68 10.84
N ARG A 155 16.20 -5.79 10.68
CA ARG A 155 15.41 -5.24 11.79
C ARG A 155 14.09 -5.98 11.99
N GLN A 156 13.83 -7.05 11.25
CA GLN A 156 12.56 -7.76 11.32
C GLN A 156 12.20 -8.17 12.74
N ASP A 157 13.13 -8.78 13.48
CA ASP A 157 12.86 -9.30 14.82
C ASP A 157 12.48 -8.21 15.82
N ILE A 158 13.21 -7.08 15.81
CA ILE A 158 12.93 -5.95 16.70
C ILE A 158 11.69 -5.17 16.28
N ALA A 159 11.36 -5.15 14.98
CA ALA A 159 10.20 -4.44 14.45
C ALA A 159 8.88 -5.23 14.58
N LYS A 160 8.91 -6.52 14.97
CA LYS A 160 7.72 -7.38 15.12
C LYS A 160 6.63 -6.74 15.98
N GLY A 161 7.02 -6.11 17.09
CA GLY A 161 6.09 -5.44 18.00
C GLY A 161 5.38 -4.25 17.33
N GLU A 162 6.14 -3.38 16.67
CA GLU A 162 5.58 -2.22 15.98
C GLU A 162 4.74 -2.62 14.76
N LEU A 163 5.18 -3.59 13.96
CA LEU A 163 4.40 -4.16 12.87
C LEU A 163 3.05 -4.71 13.37
N LYS A 164 3.06 -5.45 14.49
CA LYS A 164 1.83 -5.97 15.09
C LYS A 164 0.94 -4.83 15.57
N ALA A 165 1.49 -3.83 16.25
CA ALA A 165 0.74 -2.66 16.71
C ALA A 165 0.09 -1.91 15.53
N PHE A 166 0.84 -1.66 14.46
CA PHE A 166 0.33 -1.03 13.24
C PHE A 166 -0.77 -1.87 12.58
N SER A 167 -0.49 -3.13 12.25
CA SER A 167 -1.42 -4.00 11.52
C SER A 167 -2.71 -4.31 12.29
N SER A 168 -2.63 -4.48 13.62
CA SER A 168 -3.81 -4.72 14.46
C SER A 168 -4.60 -3.46 14.82
N SER A 169 -4.04 -2.28 14.59
CA SER A 169 -4.73 -1.00 14.83
C SER A 169 -5.74 -0.64 13.75
N LEU A 170 -5.72 -1.35 12.62
CA LEU A 170 -6.68 -1.19 11.54
C LEU A 170 -8.08 -1.59 12.03
N LYS A 171 -9.00 -0.62 12.02
CA LYS A 171 -10.41 -0.85 12.36
C LYS A 171 -11.29 -0.46 11.19
N ILE A 172 -12.29 -1.29 10.96
CA ILE A 172 -13.34 -1.10 9.99
C ILE A 172 -14.63 -0.85 10.76
N ALA A 173 -15.38 0.17 10.35
CA ALA A 173 -16.64 0.53 10.97
C ALA A 173 -17.70 -0.56 10.69
N PRO A 174 -18.65 -0.80 11.61
CA PRO A 174 -19.65 -1.86 11.47
C PRO A 174 -20.54 -1.72 10.23
N GLU A 175 -20.66 -0.53 9.66
CA GLU A 175 -21.46 -0.26 8.46
C GLU A 175 -20.83 -0.88 7.20
N LEU A 176 -19.50 -1.03 7.19
CA LEU A 176 -18.79 -1.62 6.06
C LEU A 176 -18.80 -3.15 6.21
N GLN A 177 -19.50 -3.80 5.29
CA GLN A 177 -19.88 -5.20 5.35
C GLN A 177 -19.39 -5.96 4.12
N ARG A 178 -19.46 -7.29 4.18
CA ARG A 178 -19.03 -8.15 3.07
C ARG A 178 -19.74 -7.83 1.73
N HIS A 179 -20.99 -7.39 1.78
CA HIS A 179 -21.75 -6.99 0.59
C HIS A 179 -21.24 -5.67 -0.04
N ASP A 180 -20.40 -4.92 0.68
CA ASP A 180 -19.65 -3.80 0.12
C ASP A 180 -18.44 -4.23 -0.70
N GLN A 181 -18.13 -5.53 -0.75
CA GLN A 181 -17.07 -6.07 -1.61
C GLN A 181 -17.63 -6.75 -2.86
N TYR A 182 -18.83 -7.36 -2.78
CA TYR A 182 -19.51 -7.99 -3.91
C TYR A 182 -21.02 -8.18 -3.64
N ILE A 183 -21.82 -8.30 -4.70
CA ILE A 183 -23.29 -8.29 -4.61
C ILE A 183 -23.88 -9.65 -4.17
N SER A 184 -23.30 -10.79 -4.57
CA SER A 184 -23.89 -12.11 -4.32
C SER A 184 -23.00 -13.07 -3.52
N ASN A 185 -23.61 -13.75 -2.55
CA ASN A 185 -23.02 -14.86 -1.81
C ASN A 185 -23.06 -16.20 -2.58
N ALA A 186 -23.43 -16.18 -3.87
CA ALA A 186 -23.72 -17.39 -4.64
C ALA A 186 -22.43 -18.04 -5.20
N LYS A 187 -22.23 -19.34 -4.91
CA LYS A 187 -21.07 -20.15 -5.34
C LYS A 187 -21.13 -20.69 -6.79
N GLY A 188 -21.91 -20.07 -7.69
CA GLY A 188 -22.13 -20.56 -9.07
C GLY A 188 -21.53 -19.65 -10.14
N ILE A 189 -20.97 -20.21 -11.21
CA ILE A 189 -20.29 -19.49 -12.30
C ILE A 189 -21.31 -18.81 -13.23
N SER A 190 -21.03 -17.58 -13.70
CA SER A 190 -21.62 -17.06 -14.94
C SER A 190 -20.55 -16.38 -15.79
N PHE A 191 -20.61 -16.62 -17.10
CA PHE A 191 -19.53 -16.52 -18.08
C PHE A 191 -19.27 -15.09 -18.61
N GLY A 192 -20.02 -14.08 -18.15
CA GLY A 192 -20.04 -12.73 -18.74
C GLY A 192 -19.06 -11.70 -18.16
N ALA A 193 -18.32 -12.00 -17.08
CA ALA A 193 -17.54 -11.00 -16.33
C ALA A 193 -16.06 -10.85 -16.75
N LYS A 194 -15.70 -11.19 -17.99
CA LYS A 194 -14.27 -11.23 -18.42
C LYS A 194 -13.64 -9.90 -18.84
N VAL A 195 -14.36 -8.79 -18.91
CA VAL A 195 -13.83 -7.54 -19.52
C VAL A 195 -13.74 -6.32 -18.58
N ALA A 196 -14.32 -6.34 -17.38
CA ALA A 196 -14.28 -5.19 -16.46
C ALA A 196 -13.06 -5.17 -15.50
N LEU A 197 -12.23 -6.21 -15.51
CA LEU A 197 -11.17 -6.45 -14.51
C LEU A 197 -9.82 -5.78 -14.84
N TYR A 198 -9.81 -4.86 -15.80
CA TYR A 198 -8.64 -4.06 -16.21
C TYR A 198 -8.58 -2.66 -15.55
N GLY A 199 -9.54 -2.34 -14.69
CA GLY A 199 -9.60 -1.08 -13.94
C GLY A 199 -8.69 -1.07 -12.71
N GLY A 200 -7.38 -1.06 -12.92
CA GLY A 200 -6.37 -0.98 -11.86
C GLY A 200 -5.06 -0.41 -12.38
N ILE A 201 -5.11 0.76 -13.01
CA ILE A 201 -3.94 1.45 -13.57
C ILE A 201 -2.86 1.70 -12.48
N PRO A 202 -1.57 1.66 -12.86
CA PRO A 202 -0.40 1.73 -11.99
C PRO A 202 -0.20 3.12 -11.38
N ILE A 203 -0.86 3.37 -10.25
CA ILE A 203 -0.82 4.68 -9.57
C ILE A 203 0.58 5.02 -9.04
N ILE A 204 1.40 4.02 -8.67
CA ILE A 204 2.78 4.24 -8.25
C ILE A 204 3.63 4.86 -9.39
N LEU A 205 3.39 4.47 -10.65
CA LEU A 205 4.08 5.06 -11.81
C LEU A 205 3.64 6.50 -12.10
N ILE A 206 2.35 6.83 -11.92
CA ILE A 206 1.86 8.20 -12.10
C ILE A 206 2.45 9.12 -11.03
N ILE A 207 2.49 8.70 -9.77
CA ILE A 207 3.07 9.50 -8.67
C ILE A 207 4.57 9.70 -8.88
N VAL A 208 5.31 8.65 -9.25
CA VAL A 208 6.76 8.74 -9.52
C VAL A 208 7.03 9.62 -10.75
N LEU A 209 6.27 9.47 -11.85
CA LEU A 209 6.42 10.31 -13.04
C LEU A 209 6.04 11.78 -12.81
N MET A 210 5.01 12.06 -12.01
CA MET A 210 4.61 13.43 -11.66
C MET A 210 5.69 14.14 -10.84
N VAL A 211 6.28 13.43 -9.87
CA VAL A 211 7.35 13.98 -9.02
C VAL A 211 8.63 14.21 -9.83
N ILE A 212 8.99 13.29 -10.73
CA ILE A 212 10.14 13.47 -11.64
C ILE A 212 9.91 14.64 -12.61
N ARG A 213 8.70 14.80 -13.18
CA ARG A 213 8.39 15.91 -14.10
C ARG A 213 8.35 17.27 -13.41
N ARG A 214 7.84 17.35 -12.17
CA ARG A 214 7.79 18.61 -11.40
C ARG A 214 9.19 19.12 -11.06
N ASN A 215 10.09 18.23 -10.65
CA ASN A 215 11.45 18.62 -10.29
C ASN A 215 12.30 19.03 -11.51
N ARG A 216 12.00 18.51 -12.70
CA ARG A 216 12.67 18.94 -13.94
C ARG A 216 12.23 20.31 -14.44
N ARG A 217 11.00 20.75 -14.16
CA ARG A 217 10.53 22.08 -14.57
C ARG A 217 11.15 23.19 -13.70
N LEU A 218 11.23 22.97 -12.40
CA LEU A 218 11.85 23.93 -11.47
C LEU A 218 13.34 24.14 -11.77
N ALA A 219 14.05 23.07 -12.14
CA ALA A 219 15.47 23.16 -12.54
C ALA A 219 15.71 23.83 -13.91
N ILE A 220 14.68 24.05 -14.73
CA ILE A 220 14.76 24.75 -16.01
C ILE A 220 14.35 26.22 -15.86
N GLU A 221 13.50 26.55 -14.89
CA GLU A 221 13.13 27.94 -14.56
C GLU A 221 14.20 28.66 -13.72
N GLU A 222 15.07 27.91 -13.03
CA GLU A 222 16.20 28.44 -12.24
C GLU A 222 17.55 28.44 -13.02
N ALA A 223 17.56 28.11 -14.31
CA ALA A 223 18.73 28.11 -15.20
C ALA A 223 18.57 29.13 -16.33
#